data_AF-W4L6S4-F1
#
_entry.id   AF-W4L6S4-F1
#
_cell.length_a   1.000
_cell.length_b   1.000
_cell.length_c   1.000
_cell.angle_alpha   90.00
_cell.angle_beta   90.00
_cell.angle_gamma   90.00
#
_symmetry.space_group_name_H-M   'P 1'
#
loop_
_entity.id
_entity.type
_entity.pdbx_description
1 polymer ?
#
loop_
_entity_poly.entity_id
_entity_poly.type
_entity_poly.pdbx_seq_one_letter_code
_entity_poly.pdbx_strand_id
1 'polypeptide(L)'
;MKPLVDLDQGVISRDIFVSDEIYQQEQEQIFARVWLFVGHESQIPNPGDFFVSSMGEESVILTRDREHVIHVFLNTCRHRGMKVCRYDEGHANVFTCPYHGWSFATDGQLVGVPYYREAYHSQLDKSQWGLIEVAQLTNYHGAIWATWDPQAPSFDDYMGDMRVYLDELLNSRDGSEGGAEVLGGVQKWLVPCNWKFAAENFTGDGYHNISHRSVDIAAIGPSGKGRRDNERHGARRINACLGHERCNRRPVF
;
A
#
# COMPACT_ATOMS: atom_id res chain seq x y z
N MET A 1 13.47 -18.19 26.61
CA MET A 1 13.78 -17.43 25.39
C MET A 1 13.42 -15.97 25.67
N LYS A 2 14.24 -14.97 25.32
CA LYS A 2 13.85 -13.56 25.52
C LYS A 2 12.70 -13.22 24.55
N PRO A 3 11.71 -12.40 24.95
CA PRO A 3 10.64 -11.99 24.04
C PRO A 3 11.21 -11.14 22.89
N LEU A 4 10.57 -11.20 21.71
CA LEU A 4 10.94 -10.36 20.56
C LEU A 4 10.63 -8.88 20.81
N VAL A 5 9.57 -8.60 21.57
CA VAL A 5 9.13 -7.26 21.95
C VAL A 5 8.79 -7.27 23.43
N ASP A 6 9.42 -6.39 24.20
CA ASP A 6 9.09 -6.12 25.60
C ASP A 6 8.52 -4.70 25.69
N LEU A 7 7.19 -4.62 25.75
CA LEU A 7 6.46 -3.36 25.78
C LEU A 7 6.59 -2.62 27.11
N ASP A 8 6.85 -3.33 28.21
CA ASP A 8 6.99 -2.71 29.54
C ASP A 8 8.34 -1.99 29.67
N GLN A 9 9.40 -2.55 29.07
CA GLN A 9 10.72 -1.93 29.05
C GLN A 9 10.99 -1.08 27.81
N GLY A 10 10.14 -1.18 26.78
CA GLY A 10 10.33 -0.47 25.51
C GLY A 10 11.54 -0.97 24.73
N VAL A 11 11.81 -2.28 24.77
CA VAL A 11 12.96 -2.89 24.07
C VAL A 11 12.50 -3.97 23.11
N ILE A 12 13.25 -4.10 22.01
CA ILE A 12 13.00 -5.09 20.95
C ILE A 12 14.25 -5.96 20.72
N SER A 13 14.05 -7.22 20.36
CA SER A 13 15.14 -8.07 19.88
C SER A 13 15.57 -7.61 18.48
N ARG A 14 16.88 -7.62 18.22
CA ARG A 14 17.41 -7.32 16.88
C ARG A 14 17.07 -8.42 15.87
N ASP A 15 16.69 -9.61 16.34
CA ASP A 15 16.34 -10.74 15.48
C ASP A 15 15.19 -10.40 14.52
N ILE A 16 14.27 -9.51 14.92
CA ILE A 16 13.15 -9.09 14.08
C ILE A 16 13.60 -8.44 12.76
N PHE A 17 14.82 -7.91 12.71
CA PHE A 17 15.36 -7.26 11.52
C PHE A 17 16.15 -8.19 10.60
N VAL A 18 16.54 -9.38 11.08
CA VAL A 18 17.54 -10.22 10.39
C VAL A 18 17.16 -11.69 10.24
N SER A 19 16.14 -12.19 10.96
CA SER A 19 15.71 -13.59 10.85
C SER A 19 14.74 -13.79 9.68
N ASP A 20 15.08 -14.74 8.81
CA ASP A 20 14.24 -15.17 7.69
C ASP A 20 12.97 -15.87 8.21
N GLU A 21 13.06 -16.64 9.30
CA GLU A 21 11.89 -17.31 9.89
C GLU A 21 10.87 -16.33 10.44
N ILE A 22 11.32 -15.22 11.02
CA ILE A 22 10.43 -14.13 11.46
C ILE A 22 9.81 -13.47 10.23
N TYR A 23 10.59 -13.20 9.19
CA TYR A 23 10.07 -12.58 7.96
C TYR A 23 8.98 -13.43 7.29
N GLN A 24 9.15 -14.75 7.22
CA GLN A 24 8.10 -15.65 6.70
C GLN A 24 6.83 -15.61 7.55
N GLN A 25 6.96 -15.55 8.88
CA GLN A 25 5.80 -15.34 9.77
C GLN A 25 5.14 -13.97 9.54
N GLU A 26 5.91 -12.91 9.25
CA GLU A 26 5.36 -11.60 8.93
C GLU A 26 4.56 -11.62 7.62
N GLN A 27 4.98 -12.39 6.60
CA GLN A 27 4.19 -12.58 5.38
C GLN A 27 2.80 -13.14 5.70
N GLU A 28 2.73 -14.19 6.52
CA GLU A 28 1.46 -14.86 6.85
C GLU A 28 0.61 -14.11 7.88
N GLN A 29 1.23 -13.52 8.89
CA GLN A 29 0.52 -12.99 10.06
C GLN A 29 0.31 -11.48 10.00
N ILE A 30 1.10 -10.76 9.19
CA ILE A 30 0.98 -9.31 9.01
C ILE A 30 0.48 -9.04 7.59
N PHE A 31 1.30 -9.27 6.56
CA PHE A 31 0.99 -8.82 5.19
C PHE A 31 -0.23 -9.50 4.58
N ALA A 32 -0.52 -10.76 4.95
CA ALA A 32 -1.74 -11.45 4.54
C ALA A 32 -2.99 -11.07 5.35
N ARG A 33 -2.88 -10.24 6.40
CA ARG A 33 -3.98 -9.97 7.34
C ARG A 33 -4.34 -8.50 7.51
N VAL A 34 -3.35 -7.62 7.54
CA VAL A 34 -3.56 -6.19 7.79
C VAL A 34 -4.02 -5.47 6.53
N TRP A 35 -4.61 -4.27 6.71
CA TRP A 35 -4.86 -3.36 5.61
C TRP A 35 -3.55 -2.77 5.08
N LEU A 36 -3.31 -2.92 3.78
CA LEU A 36 -2.14 -2.42 3.08
C LEU A 36 -2.54 -1.33 2.09
N PHE A 37 -1.74 -0.27 2.01
CA PHE A 37 -1.90 0.77 1.01
C PHE A 37 -1.44 0.23 -0.36
N VAL A 38 -2.33 0.28 -1.36
CA VAL A 38 -2.08 -0.26 -2.69
C VAL A 38 -1.69 0.83 -3.67
N GLY A 39 -2.33 2.00 -3.57
CA GLY A 39 -2.14 3.12 -4.49
C GLY A 39 -3.22 4.18 -4.29
N HIS A 40 -3.31 5.10 -5.24
CA HIS A 40 -4.29 6.19 -5.23
C HIS A 40 -5.19 6.15 -6.46
N GLU A 41 -6.46 6.53 -6.32
CA GLU A 41 -7.41 6.50 -7.44
C GLU A 41 -7.03 7.43 -8.60
N SER A 42 -6.28 8.50 -8.31
CA SER A 42 -5.74 9.41 -9.33
C SER A 42 -4.72 8.75 -10.26
N GLN A 43 -4.20 7.57 -9.90
CA GLN A 43 -3.34 6.76 -10.77
C GLN A 43 -4.17 5.93 -11.76
N ILE A 44 -5.48 5.77 -11.53
CA ILE A 44 -6.42 5.06 -12.39
C ILE A 44 -7.70 5.89 -12.65
N PRO A 45 -7.58 7.10 -13.20
CA PRO A 45 -8.70 8.03 -13.29
C PRO A 45 -9.80 7.55 -14.26
N ASN A 46 -9.44 6.80 -15.32
CA ASN A 46 -10.39 6.35 -16.33
C ASN A 46 -10.59 4.84 -16.30
N PRO A 47 -11.77 4.34 -16.73
CA PRO A 47 -11.97 2.94 -17.04
C PRO A 47 -10.87 2.34 -17.92
N GLY A 48 -10.31 1.21 -17.52
CA GLY A 48 -9.19 0.55 -18.20
C GLY A 48 -7.81 1.01 -17.75
N ASP A 49 -7.70 2.10 -17.00
CA ASP A 49 -6.43 2.50 -16.39
C ASP A 49 -6.06 1.49 -15.29
N PHE A 50 -4.78 1.15 -15.22
CA PHE A 50 -4.23 0.25 -14.23
C PHE A 50 -2.89 0.76 -13.67
N PHE A 51 -2.59 0.34 -12.45
CA PHE A 51 -1.32 0.53 -11.76
C PHE A 51 -0.90 -0.78 -11.08
N VAL A 52 0.36 -1.18 -11.21
CA VAL A 52 0.92 -2.38 -10.59
C VAL A 52 1.65 -2.02 -9.31
N SER A 53 1.18 -2.61 -8.22
CA SER A 53 1.69 -2.42 -6.86
C SER A 53 2.08 -3.77 -6.23
N SER A 54 2.30 -3.77 -4.91
CA SER A 54 2.61 -4.95 -4.12
C SER A 54 1.90 -4.96 -2.76
N MET A 55 1.47 -6.14 -2.32
CA MET A 55 0.94 -6.41 -0.98
C MET A 55 1.80 -7.49 -0.33
N GLY A 56 2.74 -7.08 0.54
CA GLY A 56 3.84 -7.95 0.95
C GLY A 56 4.77 -8.22 -0.24
N GLU A 57 5.14 -9.48 -0.47
CA GLU A 57 5.88 -9.89 -1.67
C GLU A 57 5.00 -10.07 -2.92
N GLU A 58 3.68 -10.07 -2.76
CA GLU A 58 2.76 -10.37 -3.85
C GLU A 58 2.50 -9.17 -4.74
N SER A 59 2.67 -9.35 -6.06
CA SER A 59 2.37 -8.30 -7.05
C SER A 59 0.88 -8.22 -7.28
N VAL A 60 0.32 -7.01 -7.26
CA VAL A 60 -1.12 -6.77 -7.46
C VAL A 60 -1.37 -5.76 -8.57
N ILE A 61 -2.54 -5.86 -9.21
CA ILE A 61 -3.04 -4.95 -10.23
C ILE A 61 -4.18 -4.15 -9.62
N LEU A 62 -3.97 -2.85 -9.42
CA LEU A 62 -5.02 -1.88 -9.16
C LEU A 62 -5.59 -1.43 -10.51
N THR A 63 -6.89 -1.55 -10.73
CA THR A 63 -7.52 -1.22 -12.02
C THR A 63 -8.90 -0.62 -11.82
N ARG A 64 -9.32 0.25 -12.75
CA ARG A 64 -10.73 0.70 -12.85
C ARG A 64 -11.41 -0.04 -14.00
N ASP A 65 -12.55 -0.65 -13.75
CA ASP A 65 -13.29 -1.36 -14.79
C ASP A 65 -14.16 -0.41 -15.65
N ARG A 66 -14.93 -0.98 -16.59
CA ARG A 66 -15.82 -0.23 -17.48
C ARG A 66 -17.05 0.35 -16.79
N GLU A 67 -17.43 -0.21 -15.65
CA GLU A 67 -18.53 0.26 -14.81
C GLU A 67 -18.02 1.24 -13.72
N HIS A 68 -16.77 1.72 -13.85
CA HIS A 68 -16.08 2.64 -12.95
C HIS A 68 -15.75 2.07 -11.57
N VAL A 69 -15.87 0.76 -11.38
CA VAL A 69 -15.53 0.05 -10.14
C VAL A 69 -14.03 -0.14 -10.05
N ILE A 70 -13.47 0.08 -8.86
CA ILE A 70 -12.04 -0.13 -8.57
C ILE A 70 -11.86 -1.56 -8.07
N HIS A 71 -10.89 -2.25 -8.65
CA HIS A 71 -10.50 -3.60 -8.26
C HIS A 71 -9.02 -3.69 -7.92
N VAL A 72 -8.68 -4.63 -7.05
CA VAL A 72 -7.29 -5.04 -6.80
C VAL A 72 -7.18 -6.55 -6.94
N PHE A 73 -6.40 -7.00 -7.92
CA PHE A 73 -6.21 -8.43 -8.21
C PHE A 73 -4.77 -8.87 -7.95
N LEU A 74 -4.59 -10.11 -7.50
CA LEU A 74 -3.30 -10.79 -7.56
C LEU A 74 -2.84 -10.89 -9.02
N ASN A 75 -1.64 -10.40 -9.31
CA ASN A 75 -1.07 -10.37 -10.65
C ASN A 75 -0.53 -11.74 -11.07
N THR A 76 -1.41 -12.74 -11.12
CA THR A 76 -1.07 -14.12 -11.46
C THR A 76 -2.12 -14.75 -12.36
N CYS A 77 -1.67 -15.33 -13.47
CA CYS A 77 -2.54 -16.06 -14.37
C CYS A 77 -3.01 -17.34 -13.69
N ARG A 78 -4.32 -17.54 -13.63
CA ARG A 78 -4.94 -18.74 -13.04
C ARG A 78 -4.59 -20.06 -13.75
N HIS A 79 -4.00 -20.01 -14.95
CA HIS A 79 -3.59 -21.23 -15.65
C HIS A 79 -2.29 -21.83 -15.08
N ARG A 80 -1.18 -21.08 -15.08
CA ARG A 80 0.15 -21.57 -14.64
C ARG A 80 1.00 -20.51 -13.90
N GLY A 81 0.35 -19.51 -13.30
CA GLY A 81 0.99 -18.58 -12.37
C GLY A 81 1.86 -17.46 -12.99
N MET A 82 1.87 -17.30 -14.31
CA MET A 82 2.62 -16.21 -14.96
C MET A 82 1.96 -14.85 -14.66
N LYS A 83 2.75 -13.81 -14.40
CA LYS A 83 2.23 -12.43 -14.28
C LYS A 83 1.48 -12.01 -15.54
N VAL A 84 0.26 -11.49 -15.37
CA VAL A 84 -0.61 -11.09 -16.49
C VAL A 84 -0.39 -9.65 -16.89
N CYS A 85 -0.08 -8.77 -15.94
CA CYS A 85 0.35 -7.40 -16.18
C CYS A 85 1.85 -7.26 -15.92
N ARG A 86 2.59 -6.71 -16.89
CA ARG A 86 4.06 -6.57 -16.83
C ARG A 86 4.54 -5.13 -16.89
N TYR A 87 3.63 -4.18 -17.05
CA TYR A 87 3.93 -2.76 -17.07
C TYR A 87 3.56 -2.17 -15.72
N ASP A 88 4.29 -1.15 -15.27
CA ASP A 88 4.04 -0.52 -13.97
C ASP A 88 2.69 0.21 -13.93
N GLU A 89 2.28 0.80 -15.05
CA GLU A 89 1.04 1.55 -15.20
C GLU A 89 0.64 1.62 -16.67
N GLY A 90 -0.61 1.97 -16.94
CA GLY A 90 -1.08 2.22 -18.30
C GLY A 90 -2.59 2.04 -18.45
N HIS A 91 -3.02 1.80 -19.68
CA HIS A 91 -4.42 1.61 -20.03
C HIS A 91 -4.59 0.31 -20.83
N ALA A 92 -5.50 -0.56 -20.39
CA ALA A 92 -5.78 -1.83 -21.04
C ALA A 92 -7.27 -2.17 -20.96
N ASN A 93 -7.81 -2.71 -22.06
CA ASN A 93 -9.16 -3.27 -22.07
C ASN A 93 -9.20 -4.71 -21.51
N VAL A 94 -8.07 -5.42 -21.56
CA VAL A 94 -7.91 -6.84 -21.21
C VAL A 94 -6.45 -7.11 -20.84
N PHE A 95 -6.19 -7.86 -19.77
CA PHE A 95 -4.87 -8.38 -19.42
C PHE A 95 -4.65 -9.75 -20.06
N THR A 96 -3.70 -9.86 -20.98
CA THR A 96 -3.41 -11.12 -21.68
C THR A 96 -2.11 -11.75 -21.18
N CYS A 97 -2.23 -12.95 -20.63
CA CYS A 97 -1.11 -13.73 -20.15
C CYS A 97 -0.13 -14.03 -21.30
N PRO A 98 1.16 -13.66 -21.17
CA PRO A 98 2.14 -13.82 -22.25
C PRO A 98 2.55 -15.28 -22.48
N TYR A 99 2.14 -16.20 -21.60
CA TYR A 99 2.55 -17.60 -21.71
C TYR A 99 1.67 -18.38 -22.69
N HIS A 100 0.36 -18.40 -22.44
CA HIS A 100 -0.61 -19.20 -23.22
C HIS A 100 -1.79 -18.37 -23.74
N GLY A 101 -1.75 -17.05 -23.62
CA GLY A 101 -2.79 -16.16 -24.14
C GLY A 101 -4.13 -16.21 -23.42
N TRP A 102 -4.18 -16.71 -22.18
CA TRP A 102 -5.37 -16.52 -21.34
C TRP A 102 -5.58 -15.05 -21.05
N SER A 103 -6.79 -14.56 -21.28
CA SER A 103 -7.11 -13.13 -21.28
C SER A 103 -8.17 -12.82 -20.23
N PHE A 104 -7.90 -11.83 -19.39
CA PHE A 104 -8.75 -11.42 -18.27
C PHE A 104 -9.26 -10.00 -18.51
N ALA A 105 -10.55 -9.76 -18.32
CA ALA A 105 -11.12 -8.41 -18.39
C ALA A 105 -10.66 -7.55 -17.19
N THR A 106 -10.97 -6.25 -17.23
CA THR A 106 -10.59 -5.29 -16.17
C THR A 106 -11.35 -5.50 -14.87
N ASP A 107 -12.44 -6.28 -14.88
CA ASP A 107 -13.15 -6.80 -13.71
C ASP A 107 -12.62 -8.18 -13.25
N GLY A 108 -11.49 -8.63 -13.82
CA GLY A 108 -10.82 -9.88 -13.46
C GLY A 108 -11.39 -11.15 -14.11
N GLN A 109 -12.52 -11.08 -14.82
CA GLN A 109 -13.13 -12.28 -15.42
C GLN A 109 -12.27 -12.89 -16.52
N LEU A 110 -12.20 -14.23 -16.59
CA LEU A 110 -11.54 -14.93 -17.70
C LEU A 110 -12.42 -14.84 -18.96
N VAL A 111 -12.02 -14.00 -19.91
CA VAL A 111 -12.79 -13.76 -21.15
C VAL A 111 -12.26 -14.57 -22.33
N GLY A 112 -10.93 -14.77 -22.42
CA GLY A 112 -10.28 -15.42 -23.57
C GLY A 112 -9.45 -16.64 -23.16
N VAL A 113 -9.65 -17.74 -23.88
CA VAL A 113 -8.85 -18.98 -23.78
C VAL A 113 -8.54 -19.45 -25.20
N PRO A 114 -7.26 -19.47 -25.63
CA PRO A 114 -6.91 -19.99 -26.94
C PRO A 114 -7.29 -21.47 -27.09
N TYR A 115 -7.73 -21.84 -28.30
CA TYR A 115 -8.21 -23.19 -28.62
C TYR A 115 -9.33 -23.72 -27.70
N TYR A 116 -10.19 -22.84 -27.18
CA TYR A 116 -11.28 -23.20 -26.26
C TYR A 116 -12.20 -24.30 -26.82
N ARG A 117 -12.45 -24.31 -28.14
CA ARG A 117 -13.31 -25.33 -28.76
C ARG A 117 -12.53 -26.63 -29.04
N GLU A 118 -11.31 -26.51 -29.53
CA GLU A 118 -10.51 -27.63 -30.02
C GLU A 118 -9.84 -28.41 -28.88
N ALA A 119 -9.26 -27.69 -27.90
CA ALA A 119 -8.49 -28.28 -26.80
C ALA A 119 -9.31 -28.45 -25.51
N TYR A 120 -10.25 -27.54 -25.24
CA TYR A 120 -11.10 -27.60 -24.04
C TYR A 120 -12.52 -28.11 -24.33
N HIS A 121 -12.83 -28.47 -25.58
CA HIS A 121 -14.16 -28.96 -26.00
C HIS A 121 -15.33 -28.05 -25.59
N SER A 122 -15.07 -26.76 -25.40
CA SER A 122 -16.01 -25.78 -24.82
C SER A 122 -16.53 -26.11 -23.42
N GLN A 123 -15.83 -26.95 -22.66
CA GLN A 123 -16.26 -27.44 -21.34
C GLN A 123 -15.61 -26.72 -20.15
N LEU A 124 -14.59 -25.90 -20.38
CA LEU A 124 -13.97 -25.12 -19.30
C LEU A 124 -14.92 -24.00 -18.84
N ASP A 125 -15.44 -24.12 -17.63
CA ASP A 125 -16.24 -23.07 -17.00
C ASP A 125 -15.37 -21.87 -16.61
N LYS A 126 -15.29 -20.88 -17.50
CA LYS A 126 -14.43 -19.69 -17.30
C LYS A 126 -14.79 -18.88 -16.05
N SER A 127 -16.02 -18.97 -15.55
CA SER A 127 -16.46 -18.21 -14.37
C SER A 127 -15.68 -18.60 -13.11
N GLN A 128 -15.12 -19.81 -13.06
CA GLN A 128 -14.32 -20.31 -11.93
C GLN A 128 -12.84 -19.91 -12.01
N TRP A 129 -12.42 -19.25 -13.08
CA TRP A 129 -11.00 -19.02 -13.38
C TRP A 129 -10.65 -17.54 -13.56
N GLY A 130 -11.46 -16.62 -13.02
CA GLY A 130 -11.11 -15.21 -12.93
C GLY A 130 -9.88 -14.95 -12.05
N LEU A 131 -9.26 -13.78 -12.18
CA LEU A 131 -8.17 -13.36 -11.30
C LEU A 131 -8.60 -13.41 -9.83
N ILE A 132 -7.65 -13.69 -8.94
CA ILE A 132 -7.94 -13.66 -7.50
C ILE A 132 -8.02 -12.20 -7.08
N GLU A 133 -9.20 -11.77 -6.63
CA GLU A 133 -9.42 -10.45 -6.05
C GLU A 133 -9.03 -10.44 -4.57
N VAL A 134 -8.60 -9.28 -4.06
CA VAL A 134 -8.43 -9.06 -2.62
C VAL A 134 -9.74 -9.32 -1.87
N ALA A 135 -9.64 -9.76 -0.62
CA ALA A 135 -10.81 -10.14 0.16
C ALA A 135 -11.67 -8.93 0.55
N GLN A 136 -11.01 -7.81 0.88
CA GLN A 136 -11.66 -6.54 1.17
C GLN A 136 -10.86 -5.39 0.56
N LEU A 137 -11.58 -4.35 0.13
CA LEU A 137 -11.03 -3.13 -0.46
C LEU A 137 -11.78 -1.92 0.10
N THR A 138 -11.07 -0.81 0.30
CA THR A 138 -11.65 0.49 0.66
C THR A 138 -10.95 1.60 -0.10
N ASN A 139 -11.74 2.49 -0.68
CA ASN A 139 -11.27 3.78 -1.18
C ASN A 139 -11.53 4.84 -0.10
N TYR A 140 -10.48 5.31 0.55
CA TYR A 140 -10.55 6.30 1.62
C TYR A 140 -9.94 7.62 1.14
N HIS A 141 -10.79 8.59 0.76
CA HIS A 141 -10.36 9.87 0.19
C HIS A 141 -9.36 9.73 -0.98
N GLY A 142 -9.60 8.75 -1.86
CA GLY A 142 -8.73 8.43 -3.00
C GLY A 142 -7.60 7.44 -2.67
N ALA A 143 -7.22 7.27 -1.41
CA ALA A 143 -6.24 6.26 -1.00
C ALA A 143 -6.89 4.86 -1.02
N ILE A 144 -6.34 3.98 -1.85
CA ILE A 144 -6.84 2.62 -2.01
C ILE A 144 -6.11 1.69 -1.03
N TRP A 145 -6.89 1.09 -0.13
CA TRP A 145 -6.44 0.12 0.84
C TRP A 145 -7.09 -1.23 0.57
N ALA A 146 -6.35 -2.31 0.82
CA ALA A 146 -6.86 -3.67 0.65
C ALA A 146 -6.29 -4.63 1.68
N THR A 147 -6.96 -5.76 1.88
CA THR A 147 -6.48 -6.88 2.70
C THR A 147 -6.84 -8.22 2.06
N TRP A 148 -6.00 -9.23 2.29
CA TRP A 148 -6.25 -10.61 1.90
C TRP A 148 -7.14 -11.36 2.91
N ASP A 149 -7.39 -10.81 4.10
CA ASP A 149 -8.15 -11.46 5.16
C ASP A 149 -9.65 -11.08 5.09
N PRO A 150 -10.54 -12.02 4.71
CA PRO A 150 -11.98 -11.78 4.66
C PRO A 150 -12.60 -11.57 6.05
N GLN A 151 -11.86 -11.85 7.12
CA GLN A 151 -12.27 -11.66 8.51
C GLN A 151 -11.59 -10.44 9.17
N ALA A 152 -10.79 -9.66 8.42
CA ALA A 152 -10.25 -8.42 8.94
C ALA A 152 -11.38 -7.47 9.36
N PRO A 153 -11.18 -6.67 10.43
CA PRO A 153 -12.12 -5.62 10.79
C PRO A 153 -12.29 -4.63 9.62
N SER A 154 -13.39 -3.88 9.63
CA SER A 154 -13.60 -2.80 8.67
C SER A 154 -12.40 -1.85 8.65
N PHE A 155 -12.14 -1.18 7.52
CA PHE A 155 -11.04 -0.22 7.44
C PHE A 155 -11.16 0.86 8.53
N ASP A 156 -12.39 1.31 8.81
CA ASP A 156 -12.67 2.30 9.86
C ASP A 156 -12.29 1.81 11.26
N ASP A 157 -12.66 0.58 11.60
CA ASP A 157 -12.34 -0.02 12.90
C ASP A 157 -10.83 -0.32 13.02
N TYR A 158 -10.20 -0.76 11.93
CA TYR A 158 -8.76 -1.01 11.88
C TYR A 158 -7.96 0.27 12.13
N MET A 159 -8.33 1.36 11.47
CA MET A 159 -7.66 2.65 11.61
C MET A 159 -7.98 3.32 12.96
N GLY A 160 -9.19 3.13 13.49
CA GLY A 160 -9.61 3.70 14.77
C GLY A 160 -9.40 5.21 14.81
N ASP A 161 -8.73 5.68 15.87
CA ASP A 161 -8.43 7.12 16.07
C ASP A 161 -7.41 7.68 15.05
N MET A 162 -6.68 6.83 14.32
CA MET A 162 -5.74 7.30 13.30
C MET A 162 -6.41 7.94 12.10
N ARG A 163 -7.71 7.71 11.91
CA ARG A 163 -8.48 8.34 10.83
C ARG A 163 -8.43 9.86 10.87
N VAL A 164 -8.47 10.47 12.05
CA VAL A 164 -8.39 11.94 12.17
C VAL A 164 -7.12 12.49 11.52
N TYR A 165 -5.98 11.80 11.67
CA TYR A 165 -4.73 12.22 11.06
C TYR A 165 -4.64 11.86 9.58
N LEU A 166 -5.25 10.74 9.20
CA LEU A 166 -5.35 10.36 7.79
C LEU A 166 -6.24 11.34 7.01
N ASP A 167 -7.31 11.84 7.62
CA ASP A 167 -8.19 12.87 7.06
C ASP A 167 -7.43 14.16 6.82
N GLU A 168 -6.64 14.62 7.79
CA GLU A 168 -5.80 15.82 7.64
C GLU A 168 -4.71 15.65 6.56
N LEU A 169 -4.26 14.42 6.32
CA LEU A 169 -3.29 14.12 5.27
C LEU A 169 -3.93 14.09 3.88
N LEU A 170 -5.10 13.48 3.76
CA LEU A 170 -5.72 13.17 2.47
C LEU A 170 -6.73 14.21 2.03
N ASN A 171 -7.40 14.94 2.93
CA ASN A 171 -8.36 15.96 2.54
C ASN A 171 -7.69 17.29 2.17
N SER A 172 -8.42 18.12 1.42
CA SER A 172 -8.00 19.48 1.14
C SER A 172 -7.93 20.29 2.44
N ARG A 173 -6.82 21.01 2.63
CA ARG A 173 -6.56 21.82 3.84
C ARG A 173 -7.54 22.98 4.04
N ASP A 174 -8.33 23.31 3.02
CA ASP A 174 -9.35 24.36 3.06
C ASP A 174 -10.77 23.81 3.32
N GLY A 175 -10.90 22.49 3.52
CA GLY A 175 -12.18 21.83 3.80
C GLY A 175 -13.06 21.59 2.58
N SER A 176 -12.55 21.78 1.35
CA SER A 176 -13.27 21.43 0.13
C SER A 176 -13.34 19.91 -0.12
N GLU A 177 -14.37 19.46 -0.84
CA GLU A 177 -14.45 18.07 -1.33
C GLU A 177 -13.36 17.80 -2.36
N GLY A 178 -12.73 16.62 -2.26
CA GLY A 178 -11.50 16.30 -2.99
C GLY A 178 -10.26 16.58 -2.14
N GLY A 179 -9.14 16.01 -2.55
CA GLY A 179 -7.98 15.93 -1.67
C GLY A 179 -6.68 15.60 -2.39
N ALA A 180 -5.78 14.96 -1.65
CA ALA A 180 -4.46 14.56 -2.12
C ALA A 180 -4.55 13.80 -3.45
N GLU A 181 -3.55 14.00 -4.30
CA GLU A 181 -3.35 13.22 -5.50
C GLU A 181 -1.90 12.77 -5.62
N VAL A 182 -1.68 11.65 -6.29
CA VAL A 182 -0.34 11.21 -6.64
C VAL A 182 0.09 11.95 -7.91
N LEU A 183 1.16 12.73 -7.79
CA LEU A 183 1.74 13.48 -8.91
C LEU A 183 2.88 12.69 -9.56
N GLY A 184 2.71 12.37 -10.84
CA GLY A 184 3.70 11.63 -11.63
C GLY A 184 3.76 10.14 -11.30
N GLY A 185 4.86 9.49 -11.69
CA GLY A 185 5.09 8.06 -11.45
C GLY A 185 5.80 7.78 -10.12
N VAL A 186 5.83 6.50 -9.73
CA VAL A 186 6.51 6.05 -8.50
C VAL A 186 8.01 5.88 -8.74
N GLN A 187 8.83 6.51 -7.88
CA GLN A 187 10.27 6.23 -7.86
C GLN A 187 10.52 4.92 -7.10
N LYS A 188 11.18 3.97 -7.76
CA LYS A 188 11.47 2.63 -7.19
C LYS A 188 12.98 2.43 -7.11
N TRP A 189 13.47 2.06 -5.93
CA TRP A 189 14.86 1.62 -5.73
C TRP A 189 14.90 0.57 -4.63
N LEU A 190 15.90 -0.32 -4.68
CA LEU A 190 16.12 -1.33 -3.65
C LEU A 190 17.04 -0.77 -2.58
N VAL A 191 16.60 -0.85 -1.32
CA VAL A 191 17.42 -0.57 -0.14
C VAL A 191 17.66 -1.90 0.57
N PRO A 192 18.91 -2.31 0.83
CA PRO A 192 19.21 -3.58 1.51
C PRO A 192 18.98 -3.44 3.03
N CYS A 193 17.72 -3.25 3.43
CA CYS A 193 17.30 -3.18 4.83
C CYS A 193 15.95 -3.87 5.05
N ASN A 194 15.67 -4.21 6.31
CA ASN A 194 14.35 -4.71 6.70
C ASN A 194 13.30 -3.60 6.58
N TRP A 195 12.09 -3.94 6.12
CA TRP A 195 10.97 -3.00 5.94
C TRP A 195 10.64 -2.18 7.21
N LYS A 196 10.86 -2.78 8.39
CA LYS A 196 10.57 -2.14 9.68
C LYS A 196 11.43 -0.91 9.96
N PHE A 197 12.63 -0.78 9.36
CA PHE A 197 13.48 0.40 9.55
C PHE A 197 12.85 1.68 8.99
N ALA A 198 12.30 1.61 7.79
CA ALA A 198 11.63 2.77 7.20
C ALA A 198 10.33 3.07 7.97
N ALA A 199 9.59 2.03 8.34
CA ALA A 199 8.36 2.16 9.11
C ALA A 199 8.59 2.86 10.45
N GLU A 200 9.54 2.40 11.27
CA GLU A 200 9.82 3.00 12.58
C GLU A 200 10.35 4.44 12.46
N ASN A 201 11.20 4.70 11.47
CA ASN A 201 11.77 6.02 11.26
C ASN A 201 10.70 7.07 10.93
N PHE A 202 9.80 6.74 10.00
CA PHE A 202 8.73 7.66 9.58
C PHE A 202 7.55 7.72 10.56
N THR A 203 7.37 6.71 11.40
CA THR A 203 6.28 6.69 12.39
C THR A 203 6.56 7.65 13.56
N GLY A 204 7.82 7.90 13.93
CA GLY A 204 8.06 8.79 15.08
C GLY A 204 9.51 9.16 15.41
N ASP A 205 10.51 8.82 14.58
CA ASP A 205 11.90 9.13 14.90
C ASP A 205 12.22 10.60 14.60
N GLY A 206 11.83 11.51 15.49
CA GLY A 206 12.26 12.91 15.41
C GLY A 206 13.74 13.12 15.80
N TYR A 207 14.38 12.12 16.40
CA TYR A 207 15.72 12.24 16.97
C TYR A 207 16.81 12.13 15.89
N HIS A 208 16.57 11.37 14.81
CA HIS A 208 17.52 11.22 13.71
C HIS A 208 17.80 12.50 12.90
N ASN A 209 17.15 13.63 13.21
CA ASN A 209 17.36 14.90 12.51
C ASN A 209 18.84 15.33 12.41
N ILE A 210 19.71 14.85 13.32
CA ILE A 210 21.16 15.04 13.19
C ILE A 210 21.75 14.47 11.89
N SER A 211 21.19 13.38 11.36
CA SER A 211 21.59 12.77 10.09
C SER A 211 21.33 13.69 8.89
N HIS A 212 20.38 14.64 9.02
CA HIS A 212 20.07 15.66 8.02
C HIS A 212 20.90 16.94 8.17
N ARG A 213 21.95 16.94 9.00
CA ARG A 213 22.70 18.18 9.31
C ARG A 213 23.33 18.84 8.08
N SER A 214 23.81 18.06 7.11
CA SER A 214 24.41 18.60 5.88
C SER A 214 23.39 19.34 5.01
N VAL A 215 22.16 18.81 4.86
CA VAL A 215 21.09 19.45 4.09
C VAL A 215 20.56 20.72 4.78
N ASP A 216 20.56 20.73 6.11
CA ASP A 216 20.25 21.92 6.90
C ASP A 216 21.32 23.01 6.73
N ILE A 217 22.61 22.65 6.75
CA ILE A 217 23.72 23.58 6.51
C ILE A 217 23.64 24.15 5.09
N ALA A 218 23.31 23.31 4.10
CA ALA A 218 23.09 23.74 2.72
C ALA A 218 21.79 24.54 2.52
N ALA A 219 21.00 24.75 3.58
CA ALA A 219 19.73 25.49 3.57
C ALA A 219 18.66 24.95 2.60
N ILE A 220 18.73 23.65 2.30
CA ILE A 220 17.75 22.92 1.47
C ILE A 220 16.84 22.01 2.30
N GLY A 221 17.16 21.80 3.58
CA GLY A 221 16.34 21.03 4.52
C GLY A 221 15.15 21.83 5.10
N PRO A 222 14.32 21.20 5.96
CA PRO A 222 13.18 21.83 6.63
C PRO A 222 13.56 23.08 7.45
N SER A 223 14.84 23.22 7.78
CA SER A 223 15.38 24.33 8.54
C SER A 223 15.99 25.48 7.72
N GLY A 224 16.07 25.30 6.40
CA GLY A 224 16.72 26.22 5.48
C GLY A 224 15.86 27.42 5.07
N LYS A 225 16.50 28.42 4.45
CA LYS A 225 15.84 29.60 3.88
C LYS A 225 15.22 29.35 2.49
N GLY A 226 15.52 28.21 1.86
CA GLY A 226 15.06 27.87 0.51
C GLY A 226 13.70 27.17 0.44
N ARG A 227 13.13 26.75 1.57
CA ARG A 227 11.78 26.16 1.62
C ARG A 227 10.74 27.27 1.41
N ARG A 228 9.85 27.09 0.44
CA ARG A 228 8.86 28.10 0.00
C ARG A 228 7.68 28.28 0.96
N ASP A 229 7.61 27.49 2.02
CA ASP A 229 6.56 27.50 3.00
C ASP A 229 7.00 28.19 4.29
N ASN A 230 6.23 29.19 4.74
CA ASN A 230 6.45 29.93 5.99
C ASN A 230 6.12 29.08 7.24
N GLU A 231 6.35 27.76 7.21
CA GLU A 231 5.94 26.82 8.27
C GLU A 231 6.44 27.25 9.65
N ARG A 232 7.66 27.80 9.73
CA ARG A 232 8.23 28.27 11.00
C ARG A 232 7.56 29.50 11.61
N HIS A 233 6.75 30.24 10.86
CA HIS A 233 6.11 31.48 11.33
C HIS A 233 4.60 31.33 11.55
N GLY A 234 3.98 30.28 11.02
CA GLY A 234 2.53 30.09 11.12
C GLY A 234 2.05 28.63 11.17
N ALA A 235 2.91 27.63 11.01
CA ALA A 235 2.47 26.24 11.13
C ALA A 235 2.50 25.77 12.58
N ARG A 236 1.43 25.08 12.99
CA ARG A 236 1.42 24.27 14.21
C ARG A 236 1.82 22.85 13.83
N ARG A 237 2.80 22.29 14.53
CA ARG A 237 3.13 20.86 14.39
C ARG A 237 2.28 20.07 15.37
N ILE A 238 1.56 19.08 14.85
CA ILE A 238 0.90 18.07 15.67
C ILE A 238 1.82 16.86 15.68
N ASN A 239 2.45 16.59 16.82
CA ASN A 239 3.17 15.34 17.02
C ASN A 239 2.18 14.31 17.54
N ALA A 240 1.62 13.51 16.63
CA ALA A 240 0.82 12.35 17.00
C ALA A 240 1.77 11.24 17.48
N CYS A 241 2.00 11.15 18.79
CA CYS A 241 2.65 9.98 19.38
C CYS A 241 1.56 8.97 19.74
N LEU A 242 1.51 7.86 18.99
CA LEU A 242 0.64 6.72 19.32
C LEU A 242 1.22 5.98 20.52
N GLY A 243 0.75 6.35 21.71
CA GLY A 243 1.02 5.63 22.95
C GLY A 243 -0.25 5.00 23.47
N HIS A 244 -0.20 3.69 23.75
CA HIS A 244 -1.12 3.04 24.69
C HIS A 244 -1.16 3.86 25.99
N GLU A 245 -2.31 3.94 26.68
CA GLU A 245 -2.64 4.84 27.80
C GLU A 245 -1.55 5.09 28.88
N ARG A 246 -0.51 4.25 28.97
CA ARG A 246 0.65 4.42 29.86
C ARG A 246 1.66 5.49 29.40
N CYS A 247 1.76 5.80 28.10
CA CYS A 247 2.76 6.74 27.58
C CYS A 247 2.37 8.23 27.78
N ASN A 248 1.09 8.52 28.05
CA ASN A 248 0.54 9.88 28.19
C ASN A 248 0.71 10.51 29.58
N ARG A 249 1.45 9.91 30.52
CA ARG A 249 1.47 10.37 31.92
C ARG A 249 2.46 11.48 32.28
N ARG A 250 3.20 12.07 31.34
CA ARG A 250 4.01 13.26 31.65
C ARG A 250 3.95 14.29 30.52
N PRO A 251 3.26 15.43 30.72
CA PRO A 251 3.51 16.58 29.86
C PRO A 251 4.94 17.04 30.12
N VAL A 252 5.78 16.98 29.09
CA VAL A 252 7.03 17.74 29.06
C VAL A 252 6.64 19.12 28.53
N PHE A 253 6.51 20.07 29.46
CA PHE A 253 6.44 21.50 29.16
C PHE A 253 7.81 22.01 28.72
#